data_AF-A0A403M5G9-F1
#
_entry.id   AF-A0A403M5G9-F1
#
_cell.length_a   1.000
_cell.length_b   1.000
_cell.length_c   1.000
_cell.angle_alpha   90.00
_cell.angle_beta   90.00
_cell.angle_gamma   90.00
#
_symmetry.space_group_name_H-M   'P 1'
#
loop_
_entity.id
_entity.type
_entity.pdbx_description
1 polymer ?
#
loop_
_entity_poly.entity_id
_entity_poly.type
_entity_poly.pdbx_seq_one_letter_code
_entity_poly.pdbx_strand_id
1 'polypeptide(L)'
;MQRLFCELKKMQVLYSLISSADKRSRYFTEGGNADISIRFDPLLDRAISLGVAEGIFTLDAAKSVVLTNKGTLLSNKIYKDSTLFVFEKEFIENYSKSEFSDKKIDQILYRGII
;
A
#
# COMPACT_ATOMS: atom_id res chain seq x y z
N MET A 1 -20.60 -8.09 9.80
CA MET A 1 -19.17 -8.41 9.61
C MET A 1 -18.53 -7.30 8.77
N GLN A 2 -18.12 -6.21 9.41
CA GLN A 2 -17.54 -5.01 8.80
C GLN A 2 -16.74 -4.33 9.91
N ARG A 3 -15.43 -4.12 9.75
CA ARG A 3 -14.54 -3.22 10.51
C ARG A 3 -13.08 -3.68 10.33
N LEU A 4 -12.55 -3.56 9.12
CA LEU A 4 -11.12 -3.70 8.77
C LEU A 4 -10.72 -2.74 7.62
N PHE A 5 -11.65 -1.91 7.15
CA PHE A 5 -11.58 -1.31 5.81
C PHE A 5 -10.64 -0.12 5.68
N CYS A 6 -10.33 0.63 6.75
CA CYS A 6 -9.64 1.92 6.58
C CYS A 6 -8.16 1.77 6.21
N GLU A 7 -7.39 1.03 7.00
CA GLU A 7 -5.96 0.82 6.73
C GLU A 7 -5.72 -0.13 5.55
N LEU A 8 -6.58 -1.14 5.40
CA LEU A 8 -6.51 -2.06 4.26
C LEU A 8 -6.80 -1.36 2.93
N LYS A 9 -7.75 -0.42 2.90
CA LYS A 9 -8.03 0.42 1.73
C LYS A 9 -6.79 1.19 1.28
N LYS A 10 -6.04 1.77 2.22
CA LYS A 10 -4.81 2.50 1.89
C LYS A 10 -3.75 1.58 1.29
N MET A 11 -3.58 0.38 1.86
CA MET A 11 -2.69 -0.64 1.30
C MET A 11 -3.10 -1.10 -0.09
N GLN A 12 -4.39 -1.30 -0.33
CA GLN A 12 -4.94 -1.66 -1.65
C GLN A 12 -4.69 -0.57 -2.70
N VAL A 13 -4.90 0.70 -2.35
CA VAL A 13 -4.58 1.83 -3.22
C VAL A 13 -3.09 1.88 -3.51
N LEU A 14 -2.24 1.84 -2.47
CA LEU A 14 -0.80 1.87 -2.63
C LEU A 14 -0.29 0.70 -3.49
N TYR A 15 -0.77 -0.51 -3.24
CA TYR A 15 -0.44 -1.69 -4.04
C TYR A 15 -0.87 -1.52 -5.51
N SER A 16 -2.08 -1.01 -5.75
CA SER A 16 -2.56 -0.74 -7.12
C SER A 16 -1.69 0.30 -7.83
N LEU A 17 -1.22 1.34 -7.14
CA LEU A 17 -0.29 2.33 -7.70
C LEU A 17 1.07 1.69 -8.00
N ILE A 18 1.65 1.01 -7.01
CA ILE A 18 2.98 0.42 -7.08
C ILE A 18 3.07 -0.71 -8.10
N SER A 19 2.01 -1.50 -8.31
CA SER A 19 2.05 -2.68 -9.19
C SER A 19 2.01 -2.37 -10.69
N SER A 20 1.76 -1.12 -11.10
CA SER A 20 1.62 -0.73 -12.51
C SER A 20 2.51 0.45 -12.89
N ALA A 21 3.39 0.25 -13.87
CA ALA A 21 4.29 1.31 -14.34
C ALA A 21 3.54 2.55 -14.86
N ASP A 22 2.43 2.36 -15.58
CA ASP A 22 1.57 3.45 -16.05
C ASP A 22 0.96 4.23 -14.88
N LYS A 23 0.40 3.53 -13.88
CA LYS A 23 -0.19 4.18 -12.70
C LYS A 23 0.87 4.92 -11.87
N ARG A 24 2.07 4.35 -11.69
CA ARG A 24 3.19 5.02 -11.02
C ARG A 24 3.54 6.33 -11.74
N SER A 25 3.72 6.28 -13.06
CA SER A 25 4.07 7.44 -13.89
C SER A 25 3.01 8.55 -13.83
N ARG A 26 1.73 8.18 -13.99
CA ARG A 26 0.61 9.13 -13.89
C ARG A 26 0.51 9.74 -12.50
N TYR A 27 0.67 8.94 -11.45
CA TYR A 27 0.64 9.43 -10.08
C TYR A 27 1.77 10.42 -9.79
N PHE A 28 2.99 10.20 -10.30
CA PHE A 28 4.08 11.14 -10.11
C PHE A 28 3.90 12.46 -10.88
N THR A 29 3.20 12.40 -12.01
CA THR A 29 2.97 13.58 -12.85
C THR A 29 1.78 14.41 -12.38
N GLU A 30 0.69 13.74 -11.98
CA GLU A 30 -0.62 14.36 -11.73
C GLU A 30 -1.06 14.23 -10.25
N GLY A 31 -0.36 13.44 -9.43
CA GLY A 31 -0.65 13.23 -8.01
C GLY A 31 -2.01 12.56 -7.77
N GLY A 32 -2.69 12.98 -6.69
CA GLY A 32 -4.09 12.59 -6.44
C GLY A 32 -5.08 13.09 -7.52
N ASN A 33 -4.59 13.88 -8.49
CA ASN A 33 -5.31 14.29 -9.66
C ASN A 33 -5.02 13.44 -10.92
N ALA A 34 -4.42 12.27 -10.77
CA ALA A 34 -4.23 11.34 -11.86
C ALA A 34 -5.53 10.62 -12.24
N ASP A 35 -5.78 10.40 -13.54
CA ASP A 35 -6.84 9.47 -13.98
C ASP A 35 -6.33 8.02 -13.86
N ILE A 36 -6.56 7.45 -12.66
CA ILE A 36 -6.11 6.11 -12.29
C ILE A 36 -7.28 5.28 -11.78
N SER A 37 -7.57 4.19 -12.48
CA SER A 37 -8.51 3.18 -11.97
C SER A 37 -7.83 2.30 -10.91
N ILE A 38 -8.35 2.34 -9.69
CA ILE A 38 -7.94 1.43 -8.61
C ILE A 38 -8.81 0.18 -8.64
N ARG A 39 -8.15 -0.98 -8.70
CA ARG A 39 -8.80 -2.28 -8.52
C ARG A 39 -8.26 -2.89 -7.24
N PHE A 40 -9.16 -3.30 -6.34
CA PHE A 40 -8.75 -4.04 -5.15
C PHE A 40 -8.42 -5.48 -5.53
N ASP A 41 -7.28 -5.95 -5.02
CA ASP A 41 -6.76 -7.28 -5.29
C ASP A 41 -6.93 -8.18 -4.06
N PRO A 42 -7.77 -9.22 -4.12
CA PRO A 42 -7.92 -10.19 -3.03
C PRO A 42 -6.61 -10.89 -2.65
N LEU A 43 -5.62 -10.93 -3.55
CA LEU A 43 -4.31 -11.51 -3.27
C LEU A 43 -3.54 -10.71 -2.23
N LEU A 44 -3.73 -9.38 -2.16
CA LEU A 44 -3.13 -8.56 -1.12
C LEU A 44 -3.70 -8.92 0.27
N ASP A 45 -5.01 -9.09 0.36
CA ASP A 45 -5.67 -9.49 1.61
C ASP A 45 -5.19 -10.87 2.07
N ARG A 46 -4.99 -11.79 1.11
CA ARG A 46 -4.43 -13.11 1.38
C ARG A 46 -2.97 -13.04 1.81
N ALA A 47 -2.15 -12.19 1.18
CA ALA A 47 -0.75 -11.98 1.56
C ALA A 47 -0.63 -11.41 2.98
N ILE A 48 -1.49 -10.47 3.35
CA ILE A 48 -1.57 -9.94 4.72
C ILE A 48 -1.97 -11.05 5.69
N SER A 49 -2.98 -11.85 5.35
CA SER A 49 -3.44 -12.97 6.19
C SER A 49 -2.34 -14.00 6.43
N LEU A 50 -1.58 -14.35 5.38
CA LEU A 50 -0.41 -15.23 5.48
C LEU A 50 0.69 -14.60 6.33
N GLY A 51 0.97 -13.31 6.14
CA GLY A 51 1.95 -12.60 6.95
C GLY A 51 1.57 -12.52 8.43
N VAL A 52 0.30 -12.42 8.76
CA VAL A 52 -0.19 -12.52 10.15
C VAL A 52 0.02 -13.93 10.69
N ALA A 53 -0.36 -14.97 9.93
CA ALA A 53 -0.17 -16.37 10.34
C ALA A 53 1.31 -16.73 10.55
N GLU A 54 2.19 -16.18 9.72
CA GLU A 54 3.65 -16.35 9.80
C GLU A 54 4.32 -15.46 10.87
N GLY A 55 3.55 -14.62 11.57
CA GLY A 55 4.05 -13.69 12.56
C GLY A 55 4.96 -12.59 11.98
N ILE A 56 4.84 -12.30 10.69
CA ILE A 56 5.48 -11.15 10.01
C ILE A 56 4.72 -9.86 10.35
N PHE A 57 3.39 -9.95 10.39
CA PHE A 57 2.50 -8.87 10.75
C PHE A 57 1.74 -9.19 12.03
N THR A 58 1.25 -8.14 12.68
CA THR A 58 0.21 -8.22 13.71
C THR A 58 -0.87 -7.17 13.41
N LEU A 59 -2.04 -7.34 14.01
CA LEU A 59 -3.10 -6.34 13.99
C LEU A 59 -3.08 -5.58 15.32
N ASP A 60 -3.08 -4.25 15.27
CA ASP A 60 -3.20 -3.43 16.48
C ASP A 60 -4.67 -3.38 16.98
N ALA A 61 -4.92 -2.62 18.05
CA ALA A 61 -6.26 -2.45 18.62
C ALA A 61 -7.26 -1.79 17.64
N ALA A 62 -6.77 -1.00 16.68
CA ALA A 62 -7.54 -0.39 15.60
C ALA A 62 -7.64 -1.29 14.35
N LYS A 63 -7.06 -2.50 14.40
CA LYS A 63 -6.93 -3.46 13.29
C LYS A 63 -6.08 -2.96 12.12
N SER A 64 -5.16 -2.06 12.40
CA SER A 64 -4.09 -1.68 11.47
C SER A 64 -3.08 -2.80 11.37
N VAL A 65 -2.54 -3.04 10.18
CA VAL A 65 -1.47 -4.02 9.96
C VAL A 65 -0.13 -3.38 10.36
N VAL A 66 0.58 -4.01 11.29
CA VAL A 66 1.86 -3.52 11.84
C VAL A 66 2.92 -4.62 11.71
N LEU A 67 4.17 -4.24 11.42
CA LEU A 67 5.30 -5.17 11.41
C LEU A 67 5.62 -5.66 12.82
N THR A 68 5.84 -6.96 12.96
CA THR A 68 6.49 -7.52 14.16
C THR A 68 8.00 -7.33 14.09
N ASN A 69 8.74 -7.71 15.12
CA ASN A 69 10.21 -7.77 15.05
C ASN A 69 10.71 -8.67 13.91
N LYS A 70 10.06 -9.83 13.70
CA LYS A 70 10.36 -10.74 12.58
C LYS A 70 10.11 -10.05 11.24
N GLY A 71 8.98 -9.34 11.12
CA GLY A 71 8.65 -8.57 9.93
C GLY A 71 9.63 -7.42 9.65
N THR A 72 10.04 -6.69 10.67
CA THR A 72 11.04 -5.62 10.54
C THR A 72 12.39 -6.15 10.07
N LEU A 73 12.85 -7.29 10.62
CA LEU A 73 14.08 -7.93 10.16
C LEU A 73 13.98 -8.38 8.69
N LEU A 74 12.84 -8.95 8.29
CA LEU A 74 12.59 -9.35 6.90
C LEU A 74 12.56 -8.12 5.97
N SER A 75 11.81 -7.08 6.34
CA SER A 75 11.75 -5.81 5.61
C SER A 75 13.14 -5.22 5.42
N ASN A 76 13.96 -5.17 6.46
CA ASN A 76 15.33 -4.67 6.38
C ASN A 76 16.21 -5.50 5.43
N LYS A 77 16.05 -6.83 5.41
CA LYS A 77 16.75 -7.68 4.45
C LYS A 77 16.32 -7.37 3.02
N ILE A 78 15.02 -7.23 2.79
CA ILE A 78 14.46 -6.86 1.50
C ILE A 78 15.00 -5.50 1.05
N TYR A 79 14.94 -4.47 1.90
CA TYR A 79 15.41 -3.13 1.57
C TYR A 79 16.89 -3.07 1.23
N LYS A 80 17.74 -3.82 1.95
CA LYS A 80 19.18 -3.87 1.70
C LYS A 80 19.58 -4.60 0.41
N ASP A 81 18.74 -5.49 -0.08
CA ASP A 81 18.99 -6.22 -1.32
C ASP A 81 18.68 -5.35 -2.54
N SER A 82 19.69 -4.94 -3.30
CA SER A 82 19.54 -4.05 -4.46
C SER A 82 18.87 -4.72 -5.68
N THR A 83 18.65 -6.03 -5.65
CA THR A 83 18.05 -6.78 -6.77
C THR A 83 16.55 -7.02 -6.58
N LEU A 84 16.05 -6.89 -5.35
CA LEU A 84 14.65 -7.12 -5.02
C LEU A 84 13.85 -5.81 -5.06
N PHE A 85 12.66 -5.86 -5.66
CA PHE A 85 11.64 -4.79 -5.62
C PHE A 85 12.17 -3.40 -5.98
N VAL A 86 13.03 -3.32 -7.01
CA VAL A 86 13.77 -2.10 -7.37
C VAL A 86 12.82 -0.92 -7.61
N PHE A 87 11.80 -1.10 -8.46
CA PHE A 87 10.86 -0.04 -8.82
C PHE A 87 9.88 0.29 -7.69
N GLU A 88 9.50 -0.70 -6.90
CA GLU A 88 8.62 -0.50 -5.76
C GLU A 88 9.31 0.32 -4.66
N LYS A 89 10.59 0.05 -4.41
CA LYS A 89 11.41 0.83 -3.47
C LYS A 89 11.59 2.26 -3.93
N GLU A 90 11.97 2.46 -5.20
CA GLU A 90 12.08 3.78 -5.80
C GLU A 90 10.75 4.55 -5.67
N PHE A 91 9.62 3.88 -5.90
CA PHE A 91 8.32 4.50 -5.72
C PHE A 91 8.10 4.94 -4.27
N ILE A 92 8.33 4.06 -3.29
CA ILE A 92 8.11 4.33 -1.87
C ILE A 92 9.01 5.46 -1.36
N GLU A 93 10.27 5.54 -1.82
CA GLU A 93 11.20 6.60 -1.45
C GLU A 93 10.71 7.99 -1.90
N ASN A 94 10.03 8.05 -3.04
CA ASN A 94 9.43 9.28 -3.56
C ASN A 94 8.00 9.51 -3.06
N TYR A 95 7.41 8.55 -2.33
CA TYR A 95 6.04 8.63 -1.83
C TYR A 95 6.01 9.25 -0.42
N SER A 96 5.62 10.53 -0.33
CA SER A 96 5.54 11.24 0.95
C SER A 96 4.49 10.66 1.88
N LYS A 97 4.76 10.61 3.20
CA LYS A 97 3.76 10.20 4.22
C LYS A 97 2.47 11.03 4.15
N SER A 98 2.55 12.28 3.71
CA SER A 98 1.38 13.15 3.52
C SER A 98 0.45 12.69 2.38
N GLU A 99 0.93 11.81 1.50
CA GLU A 99 0.14 11.15 0.45
C GLU A 99 -0.81 10.08 1.03
N PHE A 100 -0.50 9.55 2.22
CA PHE A 100 -1.25 8.47 2.88
C PHE A 100 -2.43 8.95 3.73
N SER A 101 -2.97 10.14 3.44
CA SER A 101 -4.14 10.68 4.14
C SER A 101 -5.45 10.14 3.55
N ASP A 102 -6.47 9.94 4.40
CA ASP A 102 -7.79 9.45 3.94
C ASP A 102 -8.35 10.31 2.80
N LYS A 103 -8.18 11.65 2.90
CA LYS A 103 -8.59 12.59 1.85
C LYS A 103 -7.97 12.28 0.49
N LYS A 104 -6.66 12.04 0.42
CA LYS A 104 -5.97 11.75 -0.85
C LYS A 104 -6.33 10.36 -1.37
N ILE A 105 -6.42 9.39 -0.48
CA ILE A 105 -6.83 8.02 -0.80
C ILE A 105 -8.24 8.03 -1.40
N ASP A 106 -9.16 8.80 -0.82
CA ASP A 106 -10.52 8.95 -1.34
C ASP A 106 -10.57 9.74 -2.66
N GLN A 107 -9.71 10.75 -2.84
CA GLN A 107 -9.56 11.44 -4.12
C GLN A 107 -9.14 10.49 -5.26
N ILE A 108 -8.20 9.58 -4.99
CA ILE A 108 -7.74 8.59 -5.97
C ILE A 108 -8.85 7.57 -6.27
N LEU A 109 -9.66 7.21 -5.28
CA LEU A 109 -10.72 6.19 -5.42
C LEU A 109 -12.00 6.69 -6.09
N TYR A 110 -12.44 7.91 -5.75
CA TYR A 110 -13.80 8.39 -6.03
C TYR A 110 -13.86 9.60 -6.96
N ARG A 111 -12.81 9.83 -7.74
CA ARG A 111 -12.78 10.87 -8.77
C ARG A 111 -14.06 10.80 -9.63
N GLY A 112 -14.95 11.79 -9.45
CA GLY A 112 -16.21 11.90 -10.19
C GLY A 112 -17.51 11.63 -9.41
N ILE A 113 -17.49 11.39 -8.09
CA ILE A 113 -18.71 11.32 -7.27
C ILE A 113 -18.69 12.43 -6.20
N ILE A 114 -19.12 13.63 -6.59
CA ILE A 114 -19.71 14.65 -5.72
C ILE A 114 -20.99 15.10 -6.41
#